data_AF-A0A4S2H4Q1-F1
#
_entry.id   AF-A0A4S2H4Q1-F1
#
_cell.length_a   1.000
_cell.length_b   1.000
_cell.length_c   1.000
_cell.angle_alpha   90.00
_cell.angle_beta   90.00
_cell.angle_gamma   90.00
#
_symmetry.space_group_name_H-M   'P 1'
#
loop_
_entity.id
_entity.type
_entity.pdbx_description
1 polymer ?
#
loop_
_entity_poly.entity_id
_entity_poly.type
_entity_poly.pdbx_seq_one_letter_code
_entity_poly.pdbx_strand_id
1 'polypeptide(L)'
;MPSPNLAVTHVAAAQNQKEVTINDAVDALDNAMNRALSLAMADANVTLTSAQANRNGMIVLTGTLTAARVLTLPANHRRLAIRNATSGGQEVRAKYAGSGAEVIIVPGATVLVQGNGSDLFGVGGGAGTLNDLTDVSAGGAVASDVLQFDGAVWSAGGVGIFQRALLPFRGALVQRSTDIATVSPPILIPWQASVYDSEGFWAGGTPERLTIPAGSGITKVRLLGSIAMKASATTGGVYLTFDKNGAGEPIGAAPYTVRQGSSGYTNNDFSTFSAVLPVVEGDYFQLRVNFTNNNWNSILAGARTWFAIEVVETQDAADPPADLTGFKMGQPSADEILMRVPIARRTRMKVDLAGSQGVAGAAATAQTDFDIRRNGTSFATMRFAAAGTVADFIAATETVLEPGDVLSVVAPAAPDTTLADIGFTLAGMLVV
;
A
#
# COMPACT_ATOMS: atom_id res chain seq x y z
N MET A 1 24.61 17.75 61.23
CA MET A 1 23.95 17.69 59.91
C MET A 1 23.64 16.22 59.62
N PRO A 2 22.44 15.87 59.16
CA PRO A 2 22.12 14.49 58.77
C PRO A 2 22.70 14.15 57.39
N SER A 3 22.64 12.87 57.00
CA SER A 3 23.09 12.44 55.68
C SER A 3 22.21 13.03 54.56
N PRO A 4 22.77 13.34 53.37
CA PRO A 4 22.08 14.12 52.34
C PRO A 4 20.78 13.49 51.82
N ASN A 5 20.74 12.17 51.66
CA ASN A 5 19.62 11.48 50.99
C ASN A 5 18.74 10.68 51.96
N LEU A 6 19.32 10.12 53.02
CA LEU A 6 18.58 9.27 53.95
C LEU A 6 18.12 10.04 55.20
N ALA A 7 18.58 11.27 55.38
CA ALA A 7 18.38 12.07 56.58
C ALA A 7 18.82 11.34 57.86
N VAL A 8 19.88 10.51 57.77
CA VAL A 8 20.41 9.76 58.91
C VAL A 8 21.20 10.70 59.81
N THR A 9 20.88 10.70 61.11
CA THR A 9 21.56 11.54 62.10
C THR A 9 23.03 11.17 62.23
N HIS A 10 23.93 12.15 62.10
CA HIS A 10 25.35 11.94 62.35
C HIS A 10 25.64 12.02 63.86
N VAL A 11 26.65 11.26 64.30
CA VAL A 11 27.17 11.34 65.67
C VAL A 11 27.69 12.75 65.97
N ALA A 12 27.31 13.33 67.10
CA ALA A 12 27.82 14.63 67.52
C ALA A 12 29.21 14.51 68.20
N ALA A 13 30.02 15.57 68.13
CA ALA A 13 31.42 15.56 68.58
C ALA A 13 31.62 15.12 70.04
N ALA A 14 30.67 15.42 70.92
CA ALA A 14 30.70 15.06 72.35
C ALA A 14 29.46 14.24 72.79
N GLN A 15 28.92 13.40 71.90
CA GLN A 15 27.74 12.60 72.20
C GLN A 15 28.04 11.44 73.16
N ASN A 16 27.21 11.28 74.20
CA ASN A 16 27.17 10.07 75.02
C ASN A 16 26.36 8.96 74.31
N GLN A 17 26.75 7.70 74.50
CA GLN A 17 26.12 6.53 73.86
C GLN A 17 26.12 6.60 72.33
N LYS A 18 27.32 6.79 71.75
CA LYS A 18 27.52 6.95 70.30
C LYS A 18 27.04 5.72 69.52
N GLU A 19 27.18 4.55 70.14
CA GLU A 19 26.72 3.27 69.63
C GLU A 19 25.23 3.25 69.30
N VAL A 20 24.38 3.96 70.04
CA VAL A 20 22.93 4.02 69.76
C VAL A 20 22.68 4.71 68.42
N THR A 21 23.36 5.84 68.16
CA THR A 21 23.21 6.57 66.89
C THR A 21 23.86 5.84 65.73
N ILE A 22 24.99 5.16 65.96
CA ILE A 22 25.63 4.36 64.93
C ILE A 22 24.75 3.17 64.56
N ASN A 23 24.18 2.46 65.53
CA ASN A 23 23.30 1.32 65.28
C ASN A 23 22.04 1.74 64.50
N ASP A 24 21.39 2.84 64.89
CA ASP A 24 20.24 3.37 64.11
C ASP A 24 20.65 3.78 62.69
N ALA A 25 21.85 4.35 62.51
CA ALA A 25 22.36 4.72 61.19
C ALA A 25 22.63 3.50 60.30
N VAL A 26 23.19 2.42 60.87
CA VAL A 26 23.41 1.15 60.18
C VAL A 26 22.08 0.51 59.80
N ASP A 27 21.13 0.44 60.74
CA ASP A 27 19.78 -0.06 60.48
C ASP A 27 19.08 0.78 59.41
N ALA A 28 19.24 2.10 59.42
CA ALA A 28 18.67 2.96 58.40
C ALA A 28 19.19 2.63 57.00
N LEU A 29 20.50 2.41 56.87
CA LEU A 29 21.15 2.09 55.60
C LEU A 29 20.75 0.70 55.10
N ASP A 30 20.79 -0.31 55.98
CA ASP A 30 20.39 -1.67 55.65
C ASP A 30 18.93 -1.73 55.20
N ASN A 31 18.02 -1.14 55.99
CA ASN A 31 16.61 -1.09 55.63
C ASN A 31 16.37 -0.29 54.34
N ALA A 32 17.10 0.82 54.14
CA ALA A 32 17.02 1.62 52.92
C ALA A 32 17.44 0.85 51.66
N MET A 33 18.24 -0.21 51.78
CA MET A 33 18.66 -1.05 50.65
C MET A 33 17.77 -2.29 50.50
N ASN A 34 17.37 -2.91 51.61
CA ASN A 34 16.86 -4.29 51.62
C ASN A 34 15.39 -4.42 52.03
N ARG A 35 14.86 -3.49 52.83
CA ARG A 35 13.54 -3.65 53.45
C ARG A 35 12.41 -3.21 52.51
N ALA A 36 11.35 -4.02 52.46
CA ALA A 36 10.09 -3.66 51.82
C ALA A 36 9.07 -3.15 52.86
N LEU A 37 8.40 -2.04 52.53
CA LEU A 37 7.22 -1.56 53.25
C LEU A 37 5.96 -1.96 52.49
N SER A 38 5.08 -2.74 53.12
CA SER A 38 3.72 -2.93 52.62
C SER A 38 2.84 -1.78 53.07
N LEU A 39 2.28 -1.04 52.11
CA LEU A 39 1.40 0.10 52.34
C LEU A 39 0.02 -0.20 51.74
N ALA A 40 -0.99 -0.27 52.60
CA ALA A 40 -2.37 -0.34 52.15
C ALA A 40 -2.80 1.01 51.59
N MET A 41 -3.10 1.03 50.30
CA MET A 41 -3.63 2.19 49.59
C MET A 41 -5.15 2.08 49.56
N ALA A 42 -5.83 3.09 50.10
CA ALA A 42 -7.24 3.29 49.81
C ALA A 42 -7.41 3.63 48.31
N ASP A 43 -8.66 3.59 47.82
CA ASP A 43 -8.97 4.05 46.46
C ASP A 43 -8.90 5.59 46.36
N ALA A 44 -7.72 6.15 46.61
CA ALA A 44 -7.39 7.57 46.68
C ALA A 44 -5.88 7.77 46.46
N ASN A 45 -5.48 9.02 46.17
CA ASN A 45 -4.07 9.39 46.08
C ASN A 45 -3.42 9.31 47.47
N VAL A 46 -2.14 8.93 47.52
CA VAL A 46 -1.38 8.76 48.76
C VAL A 46 -0.07 9.53 48.71
N THR A 47 0.29 10.15 49.84
CA THR A 47 1.59 10.82 50.01
C THR A 47 2.42 10.02 51.00
N LEU A 48 3.63 9.63 50.60
CA LEU A 48 4.59 8.97 51.50
C LEU A 48 5.21 9.99 52.46
N THR A 49 5.43 9.57 53.69
CA THR A 49 6.26 10.33 54.63
C THR A 49 7.75 10.14 54.29
N SER A 50 8.59 11.08 54.71
CA SER A 50 10.05 10.97 54.56
C SER A 50 10.60 9.69 55.19
N ALA A 51 10.04 9.24 56.32
CA ALA A 51 10.45 7.98 56.95
C ALA A 51 10.08 6.76 56.08
N GLN A 52 8.87 6.73 55.51
CA GLN A 52 8.45 5.63 54.63
C GLN A 52 9.34 5.53 53.39
N ALA A 53 9.66 6.67 52.75
CA ALA A 53 10.52 6.70 51.57
C ALA A 53 12.02 6.46 51.89
N ASN A 54 12.52 6.95 53.03
CA ASN A 54 13.95 6.92 53.36
C ASN A 54 14.41 5.70 54.16
N ARG A 55 13.51 4.95 54.81
CA ARG A 55 13.87 3.75 55.59
C ARG A 55 13.52 2.44 54.88
N ASN A 56 13.08 2.46 53.62
CA ASN A 56 12.70 1.23 52.90
C ASN A 56 13.22 1.23 51.46
N GLY A 57 13.93 0.18 51.05
CA GLY A 57 14.39 -0.02 49.68
C GLY A 57 13.26 -0.30 48.69
N MET A 58 12.11 -0.76 49.16
CA MET A 58 10.94 -1.06 48.35
C MET A 58 9.63 -0.61 49.01
N ILE A 59 8.70 -0.06 48.22
CA ILE A 59 7.33 0.23 48.64
C ILE A 59 6.39 -0.71 47.87
N VAL A 60 5.61 -1.51 48.59
CA VAL A 60 4.59 -2.41 48.03
C VAL A 60 3.22 -1.82 48.31
N LEU A 61 2.54 -1.37 47.26
CA LEU A 61 1.19 -0.83 47.36
C LEU A 61 0.18 -1.98 47.28
N THR A 62 -0.73 -2.05 48.22
CA THR A 62 -1.79 -3.08 48.31
C THR A 62 -3.16 -2.41 48.43
N GLY A 63 -4.25 -3.17 48.29
CA GLY A 63 -5.62 -2.64 48.28
C GLY A 63 -6.30 -2.85 46.93
N THR A 64 -7.50 -2.29 46.77
CA THR A 64 -8.29 -2.39 45.53
C THR A 64 -8.57 -0.99 45.00
N LEU A 65 -8.19 -0.74 43.75
CA LEU A 65 -8.35 0.55 43.08
C LEU A 65 -9.41 0.45 41.98
N THR A 66 -10.23 1.49 41.84
CA THR A 66 -11.24 1.58 40.77
C THR A 66 -10.88 2.60 39.69
N ALA A 67 -9.87 3.44 39.95
CA ALA A 67 -9.27 4.37 38.98
C ALA A 67 -7.75 4.46 39.18
N ALA A 68 -7.04 5.02 38.19
CA ALA A 68 -5.63 5.36 38.33
C ALA A 68 -5.40 6.33 39.50
N ARG A 69 -4.36 6.07 40.32
CA ARG A 69 -4.05 6.87 41.53
C ARG A 69 -2.63 7.41 41.52
N VAL A 70 -2.44 8.54 42.19
CA VAL A 70 -1.13 9.18 42.35
C VAL A 70 -0.49 8.77 43.68
N LEU A 71 0.77 8.34 43.62
CA LEU A 71 1.65 8.20 44.77
C LEU A 71 2.64 9.36 44.80
N THR A 72 2.52 10.24 45.80
CA THR A 72 3.43 11.37 45.96
C THR A 72 4.57 11.01 46.90
N LEU A 73 5.81 11.10 46.43
CA LEU A 73 7.01 10.89 47.22
C LEU A 73 7.60 12.24 47.68
N PRO A 74 8.28 12.30 48.84
CA PRO A 74 9.12 13.44 49.19
C PRO A 74 10.27 13.60 48.18
N ALA A 75 10.50 14.83 47.71
CA ALA A 75 11.56 15.13 46.76
C ALA A 75 12.95 14.80 47.34
N ASN A 76 13.75 14.05 46.59
CA ASN A 76 15.04 13.53 47.03
C ASN A 76 15.91 13.10 45.82
N HIS A 77 17.19 12.78 46.03
CA HIS A 77 18.08 12.16 45.03
C HIS A 77 18.16 10.63 45.19
N ARG A 78 17.20 10.03 45.90
CA ARG A 78 17.26 8.63 46.33
C ARG A 78 16.75 7.69 45.23
N ARG A 79 17.31 6.47 45.21
CA ARG A 79 16.78 5.30 44.49
C ARG A 79 15.93 4.41 45.41
N LEU A 80 14.81 3.89 44.91
CA LEU A 80 14.02 2.84 45.57
C LEU A 80 13.15 2.09 44.55
N ALA A 81 12.64 0.92 44.90
CA ALA A 81 11.66 0.20 44.08
C ALA A 81 10.22 0.50 44.53
N ILE A 82 9.29 0.55 43.58
CA ILE A 82 7.85 0.68 43.84
C ILE A 82 7.14 -0.47 43.13
N ARG A 83 6.33 -1.22 43.88
CA ARG A 83 5.50 -2.31 43.34
C ARG A 83 4.03 -1.97 43.48
N ASN A 84 3.31 -2.04 42.37
CA ASN A 84 1.85 -1.98 42.36
C ASN A 84 1.30 -3.40 42.53
N ALA A 85 1.01 -3.80 43.77
CA ALA A 85 0.36 -5.07 44.11
C ALA A 85 -1.14 -4.88 44.43
N THR A 86 -1.74 -3.80 43.94
CA THR A 86 -3.18 -3.55 44.10
C THR A 86 -4.01 -4.42 43.16
N SER A 87 -5.26 -4.69 43.52
CA SER A 87 -6.27 -5.29 42.64
C SER A 87 -7.12 -4.21 41.94
N GLY A 88 -7.90 -4.60 40.92
CA GLY A 88 -8.79 -3.68 40.18
C GLY A 88 -8.21 -3.14 38.86
N GLY A 89 -7.01 -3.57 38.48
CA GLY A 89 -6.46 -3.35 37.13
C GLY A 89 -6.00 -1.93 36.83
N GLN A 90 -5.80 -1.10 37.86
CA GLN A 90 -5.45 0.32 37.70
C GLN A 90 -3.96 0.59 37.90
N GLU A 91 -3.41 1.49 37.10
CA GLU A 91 -2.05 1.99 37.24
C GLU A 91 -1.89 2.92 38.45
N VAL A 92 -0.66 2.98 38.98
CA VAL A 92 -0.26 3.99 39.96
C VAL A 92 0.78 4.90 39.32
N ARG A 93 0.61 6.21 39.47
CA ARG A 93 1.48 7.26 38.94
C ARG A 93 2.32 7.83 40.08
N ALA A 94 3.59 7.44 40.15
CA ALA A 94 4.51 7.93 41.17
C ALA A 94 5.18 9.24 40.74
N LYS A 95 5.20 10.23 41.63
CA LYS A 95 5.79 11.56 41.35
C LYS A 95 6.26 12.28 42.60
N TYR A 96 6.97 13.39 42.43
CA TYR A 96 7.18 14.38 43.48
C TYR A 96 6.08 15.45 43.47
N ALA A 97 5.84 16.04 44.64
CA ALA A 97 4.88 17.15 44.76
C ALA A 97 5.31 18.32 43.86
N GLY A 98 4.41 18.80 43.00
CA GLY A 98 4.68 19.89 42.06
C GLY A 98 5.47 19.51 40.80
N SER A 99 5.91 18.25 40.65
CA SER A 99 6.57 17.77 39.43
C SER A 99 5.54 17.49 38.32
N GLY A 100 5.92 17.81 37.08
CA GLY A 100 5.20 17.39 35.87
C GLY A 100 5.56 15.97 35.41
N ALA A 101 6.67 15.41 35.89
CA ALA A 101 7.11 14.07 35.56
C ALA A 101 6.40 13.02 36.42
N GLU A 102 5.94 11.94 35.79
CA GLU A 102 5.29 10.81 36.46
C GLU A 102 5.90 9.50 35.98
N VAL A 103 6.15 8.59 36.91
CA VAL A 103 6.52 7.21 36.62
C VAL A 103 5.27 6.34 36.74
N ILE A 104 4.85 5.73 35.63
CA ILE A 104 3.70 4.83 35.59
C ILE A 104 4.11 3.44 36.07
N ILE A 105 3.41 2.90 37.06
CA ILE A 105 3.54 1.52 37.54
C ILE A 105 2.22 0.79 37.29
N VAL A 106 2.18 0.01 36.20
CA VAL A 106 1.02 -0.81 35.83
C VAL A 106 0.74 -1.91 36.88
N PRO A 107 -0.49 -2.45 36.95
CA PRO A 107 -0.83 -3.52 37.91
C PRO A 107 0.15 -4.69 37.84
N GLY A 108 0.61 -5.16 39.01
CA GLY A 108 1.55 -6.28 39.13
C GLY A 108 3.01 -5.93 38.87
N ALA A 109 3.32 -4.76 38.31
CA ALA A 109 4.69 -4.37 38.00
C ALA A 109 5.48 -3.89 39.23
N THR A 110 6.80 -4.02 39.14
CA THR A 110 7.78 -3.42 40.05
C THR A 110 8.73 -2.56 39.23
N VAL A 111 8.83 -1.27 39.56
CA VAL A 111 9.69 -0.31 38.86
C VAL A 111 10.73 0.23 39.84
N LEU A 112 12.00 0.21 39.43
CA LEU A 112 13.06 0.92 40.14
C LEU A 112 12.97 2.40 39.77
N VAL A 113 12.95 3.30 40.74
CA VAL A 113 12.86 4.75 40.49
C VAL A 113 14.05 5.49 41.08
N GLN A 114 14.44 6.61 40.46
CA GLN A 114 15.53 7.48 40.85
C GLN A 114 15.07 8.93 40.84
N GLY A 115 15.25 9.62 41.97
CA GLY A 115 15.05 11.06 42.06
C GLY A 115 16.28 11.86 41.66
N ASN A 116 16.08 13.10 41.20
CA ASN A 116 17.13 14.10 41.00
C ASN A 116 16.97 15.36 41.89
N GLY A 117 16.12 15.30 42.92
CA GLY A 117 15.77 16.43 43.78
C GLY A 117 14.58 17.28 43.30
N SER A 118 14.23 17.23 42.01
CA SER A 118 13.08 17.94 41.41
C SER A 118 12.02 16.99 40.86
N ASP A 119 12.48 15.94 40.17
CA ASP A 119 11.67 14.98 39.42
C ASP A 119 12.05 13.54 39.77
N LEU A 120 11.12 12.63 39.46
CA LEU A 120 11.26 11.19 39.66
C LEU A 120 11.29 10.49 38.30
N PHE A 121 12.26 9.60 38.10
CA PHE A 121 12.45 8.85 36.86
C PHE A 121 12.40 7.35 37.11
N GLY A 122 11.85 6.58 36.17
CA GLY A 122 12.04 5.13 36.13
C GLY A 122 13.48 4.80 35.73
N VAL A 123 14.08 3.81 36.39
CA VAL A 123 15.42 3.28 36.11
C VAL A 123 15.25 1.95 35.40
N GLY A 124 15.57 1.95 34.11
CA GLY A 124 15.33 0.81 33.23
C GLY A 124 13.90 0.83 32.70
N GLY A 125 13.77 1.22 31.43
CA GLY A 125 12.57 1.03 30.63
C GLY A 125 13.01 0.44 29.30
N GLY A 126 12.66 -0.83 29.06
CA GLY A 126 12.51 -1.31 27.70
C GLY A 126 11.13 -0.89 27.22
N ALA A 127 11.00 -0.62 25.93
CA ALA A 127 9.70 -0.41 25.31
C ALA A 127 8.82 -1.64 25.56
N GLY A 128 7.71 -1.48 26.30
CA GLY A 128 6.75 -2.55 26.54
C GLY A 128 5.90 -2.86 25.31
N THR A 129 5.76 -1.88 24.43
CA THR A 129 5.24 -2.01 23.07
C THR A 129 6.13 -1.24 22.10
N LEU A 130 6.06 -1.56 20.80
CA LEU A 130 6.82 -0.80 19.78
C LEU A 130 6.50 0.71 19.83
N ASN A 131 5.31 1.12 20.29
CA ASN A 131 4.90 2.52 20.44
C ASN A 131 5.61 3.29 21.56
N ASP A 132 6.27 2.60 22.49
CA ASP A 132 6.95 3.27 23.59
C ASP A 132 8.31 3.83 23.13
N LEU A 133 8.76 3.46 21.93
CA LEU A 133 9.90 4.07 21.27
C LEU A 133 9.48 5.44 20.73
N THR A 134 10.21 6.49 21.12
CA THR A 134 9.85 7.88 20.82
C THR A 134 9.88 8.22 19.32
N ASP A 135 10.52 7.38 18.52
CA ASP A 135 10.64 7.46 17.07
C ASP A 135 9.70 6.49 16.34
N VAL A 136 8.74 5.88 17.04
CA VAL A 136 7.77 4.92 16.47
C VAL A 136 6.32 5.32 16.77
N SER A 137 5.47 5.27 15.77
CA SER A 137 4.02 5.52 15.82
C SER A 137 3.26 4.38 15.14
N ALA A 138 2.98 3.30 15.88
CA ALA A 138 2.22 2.13 15.44
C ALA A 138 0.83 2.02 16.12
N GLY A 139 0.30 3.12 16.67
CA GLY A 139 -0.96 3.18 17.43
C GLY A 139 -2.25 2.86 16.63
N GLY A 140 -2.13 2.55 15.34
CA GLY A 140 -3.22 2.15 14.46
C GLY A 140 -2.88 0.97 13.55
N ALA A 141 -1.81 0.22 13.84
CA ALA A 141 -1.43 -0.93 13.03
C ALA A 141 -2.52 -2.00 13.02
N VAL A 142 -2.87 -2.50 11.84
CA VAL A 142 -3.73 -3.66 11.65
C VAL A 142 -2.91 -4.92 11.33
N ALA A 143 -3.58 -6.08 11.31
CA ALA A 143 -2.92 -7.33 10.98
C ALA A 143 -2.25 -7.26 9.60
N SER A 144 -0.97 -7.63 9.55
CA SER A 144 -0.07 -7.59 8.39
C SER A 144 0.58 -6.24 8.10
N ASP A 145 0.27 -5.15 8.79
CA ASP A 145 1.00 -3.90 8.58
C ASP A 145 2.50 -4.05 8.84
N VAL A 146 3.29 -3.26 8.11
CA VAL A 146 4.74 -3.15 8.27
C VAL A 146 5.09 -1.81 8.89
N LEU A 147 6.26 -1.71 9.52
CA LEU A 147 6.81 -0.41 9.90
C LEU A 147 7.52 0.22 8.70
N GLN A 148 7.15 1.47 8.38
CA GLN A 148 7.77 2.25 7.33
C GLN A 148 8.41 3.51 7.93
N PHE A 149 9.63 3.83 7.49
CA PHE A 149 10.32 5.05 7.90
C PHE A 149 10.09 6.16 6.88
N ASP A 150 9.63 7.33 7.34
CA ASP A 150 9.35 8.51 6.50
C ASP A 150 10.50 9.52 6.42
N GLY A 151 11.61 9.24 7.13
CA GLY A 151 12.75 10.16 7.28
C GLY A 151 12.84 10.83 8.65
N ALA A 152 11.81 10.70 9.49
CA ALA A 152 11.78 11.23 10.85
C ALA A 152 11.23 10.22 11.87
N VAL A 153 10.17 9.47 11.53
CA VAL A 153 9.44 8.56 12.42
C VAL A 153 9.15 7.24 11.69
N TRP A 154 9.17 6.13 12.42
CA TRP A 154 8.65 4.84 11.96
C TRP A 154 7.14 4.78 12.21
N SER A 155 6.33 4.56 11.18
CA SER A 155 4.87 4.45 11.33
C SER A 155 4.32 3.18 10.69
N ALA A 156 3.13 2.76 11.13
CA ALA A 156 2.44 1.63 10.51
C ALA A 156 2.05 1.99 9.06
N GLY A 157 2.55 1.21 8.11
CA GLY A 157 2.21 1.29 6.70
C GLY A 157 1.55 -0.01 6.26
N GLY A 158 0.44 0.11 5.52
CA GLY A 158 -0.16 -1.04 4.87
C GLY A 158 0.81 -1.68 3.88
N VAL A 159 0.74 -2.99 3.71
CA VAL A 159 1.56 -3.76 2.76
C VAL A 159 1.07 -3.55 1.33
N GLY A 160 0.94 -2.30 0.89
CA GLY A 160 0.43 -1.97 -0.45
C GLY A 160 1.38 -2.38 -1.59
N ILE A 161 2.63 -2.79 -1.31
CA ILE A 161 3.70 -2.84 -2.32
C ILE A 161 4.76 -3.96 -2.14
N PHE A 162 4.68 -4.82 -1.12
CA PHE A 162 5.51 -6.04 -1.06
C PHE A 162 4.92 -7.21 -1.87
N GLN A 163 3.71 -7.05 -2.39
CA GLN A 163 3.36 -7.70 -3.63
C GLN A 163 3.99 -6.86 -4.76
N ARG A 164 4.88 -7.47 -5.55
CA ARG A 164 4.55 -7.50 -6.98
C ARG A 164 3.09 -7.90 -7.00
N ALA A 165 2.16 -6.97 -7.23
CA ALA A 165 0.83 -7.38 -7.59
C ALA A 165 1.06 -8.35 -8.74
N LEU A 166 0.85 -9.65 -8.49
CA LEU A 166 0.41 -10.49 -9.57
C LEU A 166 -0.83 -9.75 -10.01
N LEU A 167 -0.70 -8.92 -11.04
CA LEU A 167 -1.84 -8.34 -11.72
C LEU A 167 -2.81 -9.51 -11.87
N PRO A 168 -4.07 -9.36 -11.44
CA PRO A 168 -5.02 -10.46 -11.51
C PRO A 168 -4.92 -11.01 -12.94
N PHE A 169 -4.70 -12.32 -13.07
CA PHE A 169 -4.47 -12.94 -14.36
C PHE A 169 -5.57 -12.48 -15.33
N ARG A 170 -5.16 -11.86 -16.43
CA ARG A 170 -6.04 -11.38 -17.50
C ARG A 170 -5.99 -12.38 -18.65
N GLY A 171 -7.15 -12.90 -19.02
CA GLY A 171 -7.29 -13.97 -19.98
C GLY A 171 -8.57 -14.79 -19.79
N ALA A 172 -8.72 -15.80 -20.63
CA ALA A 172 -9.82 -16.74 -20.59
C ALA A 172 -9.35 -18.15 -20.98
N LEU A 173 -10.04 -19.16 -20.46
CA LEU A 173 -9.90 -20.56 -20.87
C LEU A 173 -11.28 -21.15 -21.07
N VAL A 174 -11.49 -21.71 -22.26
CA VAL A 174 -12.75 -22.30 -22.68
C VAL A 174 -12.58 -23.78 -22.98
N GLN A 175 -13.64 -24.55 -22.74
CA GLN A 175 -13.67 -26.01 -22.85
C GLN A 175 -14.96 -26.51 -23.51
N ARG A 176 -14.92 -27.79 -23.90
CA ARG A 176 -16.09 -28.54 -24.33
C ARG A 176 -16.55 -29.53 -23.27
N SER A 177 -17.87 -29.64 -23.11
CA SER A 177 -18.53 -30.61 -22.23
C SER A 177 -19.02 -31.85 -22.98
N THR A 178 -19.14 -31.79 -24.32
CA THR A 178 -19.55 -32.94 -25.15
C THR A 178 -18.62 -33.14 -26.35
N ASP A 179 -18.37 -34.41 -26.68
CA ASP A 179 -17.58 -34.80 -27.86
C ASP A 179 -18.15 -34.17 -29.14
N ILE A 180 -17.29 -33.91 -30.13
CA ILE A 180 -17.69 -33.65 -31.51
C ILE A 180 -17.46 -34.93 -32.30
N ALA A 181 -18.55 -35.58 -32.72
CA ALA A 181 -18.48 -36.71 -33.65
C ALA A 181 -18.54 -36.21 -35.10
N THR A 182 -18.01 -36.99 -36.04
CA THR A 182 -18.10 -36.75 -37.50
C THR A 182 -17.59 -35.38 -37.94
N VAL A 183 -16.41 -34.96 -37.45
CA VAL A 183 -15.79 -33.68 -37.85
C VAL A 183 -15.28 -33.72 -39.30
N SER A 184 -15.40 -32.60 -40.01
CA SER A 184 -14.83 -32.35 -41.34
C SER A 184 -13.78 -31.23 -41.22
N PRO A 185 -12.56 -31.38 -41.79
CA PRO A 185 -11.52 -30.36 -41.70
C PRO A 185 -11.67 -29.31 -42.83
N PRO A 186 -11.37 -28.02 -42.59
CA PRO A 186 -11.02 -27.45 -41.29
C PRO A 186 -12.24 -27.36 -40.37
N ILE A 187 -12.05 -27.66 -39.09
CA ILE A 187 -13.05 -27.36 -38.06
C ILE A 187 -12.52 -26.29 -37.10
N LEU A 188 -13.34 -25.27 -36.86
CA LEU A 188 -13.16 -24.30 -35.79
C LEU A 188 -13.93 -24.82 -34.58
N ILE A 189 -13.25 -24.98 -33.45
CA ILE A 189 -13.86 -25.66 -32.30
C ILE A 189 -14.91 -24.75 -31.64
N PRO A 190 -16.19 -25.15 -31.59
CA PRO A 190 -17.19 -24.42 -30.83
C PRO A 190 -17.03 -24.77 -29.35
N TRP A 191 -16.79 -23.78 -28.51
CA TRP A 191 -16.68 -23.95 -27.07
C TRP A 191 -18.04 -23.90 -26.40
N GLN A 192 -18.16 -24.50 -25.22
CA GLN A 192 -19.45 -24.64 -24.52
C GLN A 192 -19.43 -24.00 -23.14
N ALA A 193 -18.25 -23.86 -22.53
CA ALA A 193 -18.10 -23.25 -21.23
C ALA A 193 -16.74 -22.55 -21.11
N SER A 194 -16.72 -21.41 -20.42
CA SER A 194 -15.50 -20.83 -19.85
C SER A 194 -15.22 -21.50 -18.50
N VAL A 195 -14.01 -22.00 -18.31
CA VAL A 195 -13.51 -22.41 -16.98
C VAL A 195 -13.19 -21.16 -16.16
N TYR A 196 -12.57 -20.18 -16.81
CA TYR A 196 -12.44 -18.81 -16.33
C TYR A 196 -12.48 -17.85 -17.52
N ASP A 197 -12.97 -16.65 -17.26
CA ASP A 197 -12.94 -15.52 -18.19
C ASP A 197 -12.93 -14.25 -17.35
N SER A 198 -11.80 -13.55 -17.36
CA SER A 198 -11.58 -12.39 -16.49
C SER A 198 -12.18 -11.10 -17.02
N GLU A 199 -12.38 -10.98 -18.34
CA GLU A 199 -12.77 -9.71 -18.99
C GLU A 199 -13.80 -9.88 -20.12
N GLY A 200 -14.43 -11.05 -20.22
CA GLY A 200 -15.46 -11.31 -21.22
C GLY A 200 -14.88 -11.58 -22.61
N PHE A 201 -13.76 -12.32 -22.69
CA PHE A 201 -13.16 -12.73 -23.95
C PHE A 201 -14.06 -13.70 -24.73
N TRP A 202 -14.86 -14.51 -24.05
CA TRP A 202 -15.73 -15.52 -24.67
C TRP A 202 -17.21 -15.17 -24.53
N ALA A 203 -17.96 -15.36 -25.62
CA ALA A 203 -19.40 -15.20 -25.64
C ALA A 203 -20.07 -16.41 -26.30
N GLY A 204 -21.09 -16.97 -25.65
CA GLY A 204 -21.82 -18.14 -26.18
C GLY A 204 -22.53 -17.91 -27.52
N GLY A 205 -22.77 -16.65 -27.91
CA GLY A 205 -23.32 -16.28 -29.22
C GLY A 205 -22.32 -16.40 -30.38
N THR A 206 -21.02 -16.46 -30.09
CA THR A 206 -19.94 -16.72 -31.04
C THR A 206 -18.99 -17.77 -30.45
N PRO A 207 -19.47 -19.01 -30.30
CA PRO A 207 -18.87 -20.00 -29.40
C PRO A 207 -17.46 -20.42 -29.80
N GLU A 208 -17.04 -20.20 -31.05
CA GLU A 208 -15.70 -20.54 -31.55
C GLU A 208 -14.61 -19.50 -31.23
N ARG A 209 -14.98 -18.32 -30.69
CA ARG A 209 -14.11 -17.15 -30.63
C ARG A 209 -13.68 -16.78 -29.21
N LEU A 210 -12.41 -16.42 -29.05
CA LEU A 210 -11.94 -15.54 -27.98
C LEU A 210 -11.64 -14.17 -28.58
N THR A 211 -12.34 -13.13 -28.13
CA THR A 211 -12.32 -11.77 -28.70
C THR A 211 -11.70 -10.80 -27.71
N ILE A 212 -10.86 -9.88 -28.17
CA ILE A 212 -10.33 -8.80 -27.34
C ILE A 212 -11.49 -7.84 -26.98
N PRO A 213 -11.85 -7.69 -25.70
CA PRO A 213 -12.99 -6.87 -25.29
C PRO A 213 -12.81 -5.39 -25.63
N ALA A 214 -13.90 -4.69 -25.92
CA ALA A 214 -13.88 -3.24 -26.14
C ALA A 214 -13.58 -2.50 -24.82
N GLY A 215 -12.80 -1.41 -24.91
CA GLY A 215 -12.33 -0.64 -23.76
C GLY A 215 -11.31 -1.38 -22.85
N SER A 216 -10.77 -2.52 -23.28
CA SER A 216 -9.85 -3.34 -22.46
C SER A 216 -8.41 -2.82 -22.45
N GLY A 217 -8.03 -2.00 -23.42
CA GLY A 217 -6.67 -1.48 -23.57
C GLY A 217 -5.61 -2.56 -23.84
N ILE A 218 -6.00 -3.79 -24.19
CA ILE A 218 -5.08 -4.90 -24.46
C ILE A 218 -4.43 -4.72 -25.83
N THR A 219 -3.11 -4.79 -25.87
CA THR A 219 -2.27 -4.67 -27.06
C THR A 219 -1.44 -5.91 -27.37
N LYS A 220 -1.21 -6.81 -26.39
CA LYS A 220 -0.43 -8.05 -26.58
C LYS A 220 -1.03 -9.25 -25.87
N VAL A 221 -1.18 -10.34 -26.61
CA VAL A 221 -1.68 -11.62 -26.07
C VAL A 221 -0.84 -12.81 -26.53
N ARG A 222 -0.98 -13.93 -25.83
CA ARG A 222 -0.51 -15.25 -26.25
C ARG A 222 -1.68 -16.20 -26.24
N LEU A 223 -1.70 -17.08 -27.23
CA LEU A 223 -2.71 -18.10 -27.40
C LEU A 223 -2.12 -19.46 -27.05
N LEU A 224 -2.92 -20.28 -26.39
CA LEU A 224 -2.61 -21.67 -26.09
C LEU A 224 -3.83 -22.52 -26.43
N GLY A 225 -3.65 -23.67 -27.04
CA GLY A 225 -4.76 -24.55 -27.38
C GLY A 225 -4.37 -26.00 -27.30
N SER A 226 -5.33 -26.84 -26.94
CA SER A 226 -5.19 -28.29 -26.91
C SER A 226 -6.47 -28.97 -27.36
N ILE A 227 -6.33 -30.10 -28.04
CA ILE A 227 -7.44 -31.01 -28.35
C ILE A 227 -7.05 -32.45 -28.01
N ALA A 228 -8.02 -33.23 -27.57
CA ALA A 228 -7.94 -34.68 -27.51
C ALA A 228 -8.76 -35.28 -28.67
N MET A 229 -8.18 -36.22 -29.42
CA MET A 229 -8.91 -36.93 -30.48
C MET A 229 -9.08 -38.41 -30.14
N LYS A 230 -10.21 -39.00 -30.55
CA LYS A 230 -10.45 -40.44 -30.36
C LYS A 230 -9.36 -41.25 -31.06
N ALA A 231 -8.92 -42.34 -30.43
CA ALA A 231 -7.90 -43.21 -31.01
C ALA A 231 -8.25 -43.72 -32.40
N SER A 232 -7.35 -43.46 -33.36
CA SER A 232 -7.41 -43.99 -34.72
C SER A 232 -6.28 -45.00 -34.94
N ALA A 233 -6.59 -46.12 -35.59
CA ALA A 233 -5.63 -47.19 -35.91
C ALA A 233 -4.82 -46.92 -37.20
N THR A 234 -5.04 -45.76 -37.85
CA THR A 234 -4.46 -45.44 -39.16
C THR A 234 -3.56 -44.21 -39.13
N THR A 235 -2.50 -44.24 -39.95
CA THR A 235 -1.59 -43.10 -40.16
C THR A 235 -2.31 -41.87 -40.69
N GLY A 236 -2.14 -40.73 -40.02
CA GLY A 236 -2.61 -39.41 -40.46
C GLY A 236 -2.00 -38.31 -39.62
N GLY A 237 -1.98 -37.09 -40.15
CA GLY A 237 -1.53 -35.90 -39.44
C GLY A 237 -2.70 -35.08 -38.94
N VAL A 238 -2.53 -34.45 -37.77
CA VAL A 238 -3.43 -33.45 -37.20
C VAL A 238 -2.65 -32.15 -37.09
N TYR A 239 -3.22 -31.06 -37.59
CA TYR A 239 -2.64 -29.72 -37.52
C TYR A 239 -3.54 -28.86 -36.65
N LEU A 240 -2.96 -28.36 -35.55
CA LEU A 240 -3.61 -27.45 -34.63
C LEU A 240 -3.00 -26.05 -34.81
N THR A 241 -3.83 -25.12 -35.28
CA THR A 241 -3.44 -23.74 -35.63
C THR A 241 -4.45 -22.76 -35.04
N PHE A 242 -4.11 -21.47 -34.99
CA PHE A 242 -5.04 -20.41 -34.64
C PHE A 242 -5.42 -19.59 -35.87
N ASP A 243 -6.69 -19.27 -36.04
CA ASP A 243 -7.13 -18.30 -37.05
C ASP A 243 -7.38 -16.95 -36.36
N LYS A 244 -6.83 -15.86 -36.89
CA LYS A 244 -7.14 -14.49 -36.47
C LYS A 244 -8.13 -13.85 -37.44
N ASN A 245 -9.20 -13.28 -36.92
CA ASN A 245 -10.19 -12.48 -37.67
C ASN A 245 -10.75 -13.16 -38.94
N GLY A 246 -10.80 -14.50 -38.97
CA GLY A 246 -11.25 -15.26 -40.13
C GLY A 246 -10.38 -15.12 -41.39
N ALA A 247 -9.14 -14.62 -41.27
CA ALA A 247 -8.24 -14.37 -42.41
C ALA A 247 -7.74 -15.65 -43.10
N GLY A 248 -7.98 -16.84 -42.52
CA GLY A 248 -7.61 -18.14 -43.09
C GLY A 248 -6.13 -18.49 -43.03
N GLU A 249 -5.26 -17.52 -42.76
CA GLU A 249 -3.81 -17.69 -42.52
C GLU A 249 -3.57 -18.21 -41.09
N PRO A 250 -3.00 -19.43 -40.93
CA PRO A 250 -2.80 -20.03 -39.63
C PRO A 250 -1.65 -19.38 -38.85
N ILE A 251 -1.92 -19.03 -37.59
CA ILE A 251 -0.95 -18.56 -36.59
C ILE A 251 -0.60 -19.73 -35.66
N GLY A 252 0.69 -19.95 -35.45
CA GLY A 252 1.19 -21.09 -34.66
C GLY A 252 0.93 -22.44 -35.35
N ALA A 253 1.81 -23.41 -35.12
CA ALA A 253 1.63 -24.74 -35.68
C ALA A 253 2.21 -25.79 -34.72
N ALA A 254 1.35 -26.73 -34.29
CA ALA A 254 1.81 -27.96 -33.65
C ALA A 254 2.50 -28.88 -34.67
N PRO A 255 3.48 -29.70 -34.25
CA PRO A 255 4.18 -30.61 -35.16
C PRO A 255 3.24 -31.66 -35.78
N TYR A 256 3.54 -32.02 -37.03
CA TYR A 256 2.97 -33.17 -37.73
C TYR A 256 3.36 -34.47 -37.00
N THR A 257 2.42 -35.11 -36.30
CA THR A 257 2.65 -36.41 -35.67
C THR A 257 2.08 -37.55 -36.51
N VAL A 258 2.95 -38.49 -36.87
CA VAL A 258 2.62 -39.75 -37.53
C VAL A 258 2.33 -40.78 -36.45
N ARG A 259 1.09 -41.30 -36.34
CA ARG A 259 0.84 -42.53 -35.55
C ARG A 259 0.96 -43.75 -36.45
N GLN A 260 2.07 -44.49 -36.32
CA GLN A 260 2.14 -45.89 -36.74
C GLN A 260 2.60 -46.74 -35.54
N GLY A 261 1.76 -47.71 -35.14
CA GLY A 261 2.22 -48.94 -34.46
C GLY A 261 2.62 -48.90 -32.97
N SER A 262 2.59 -47.77 -32.25
CA SER A 262 2.94 -47.78 -30.82
C SER A 262 1.79 -48.35 -29.96
N SER A 263 1.94 -49.61 -29.53
CA SER A 263 1.11 -50.19 -28.47
C SER A 263 1.43 -49.53 -27.12
N GLY A 264 0.42 -49.32 -26.27
CA GLY A 264 0.59 -48.86 -24.89
C GLY A 264 0.15 -47.42 -24.56
N TYR A 265 -0.14 -46.57 -25.55
CA TYR A 265 -0.64 -45.20 -25.32
C TYR A 265 -2.02 -44.99 -25.95
N THR A 266 -2.98 -44.50 -25.16
CA THR A 266 -4.39 -44.29 -25.55
C THR A 266 -4.80 -42.82 -25.61
N ASN A 267 -3.89 -41.89 -25.31
CA ASN A 267 -4.12 -40.45 -25.26
C ASN A 267 -3.53 -39.75 -26.50
N ASN A 268 -4.39 -39.35 -27.43
CA ASN A 268 -3.99 -38.52 -28.58
C ASN A 268 -4.33 -37.05 -28.31
N ASP A 269 -3.45 -36.42 -27.53
CA ASP A 269 -3.57 -35.02 -27.16
C ASP A 269 -2.61 -34.20 -28.05
N PHE A 270 -3.12 -33.14 -28.65
CA PHE A 270 -2.37 -32.24 -29.53
C PHE A 270 -2.46 -30.84 -28.96
N SER A 271 -1.33 -30.17 -28.78
CA SER A 271 -1.29 -28.82 -28.23
C SER A 271 -0.43 -27.90 -29.09
N THR A 272 -0.79 -26.62 -29.11
CA THR A 272 -0.11 -25.56 -29.86
C THR A 272 -0.09 -24.26 -29.06
N PHE A 273 0.83 -23.37 -29.38
CA PHE A 273 0.92 -22.05 -28.78
C PHE A 273 1.36 -21.02 -29.82
N SER A 274 1.01 -19.75 -29.61
CA SER A 274 1.47 -18.65 -30.45
C SER A 274 2.72 -17.99 -29.87
N ALA A 275 3.47 -17.29 -30.73
CA ALA A 275 4.29 -16.17 -30.23
C ALA A 275 3.40 -15.12 -29.56
N VAL A 276 3.99 -14.11 -28.92
CA VAL A 276 3.21 -12.95 -28.48
C VAL A 276 2.69 -12.21 -29.71
N LEU A 277 1.39 -11.97 -29.77
CA LEU A 277 0.70 -11.36 -30.90
C LEU A 277 0.29 -9.93 -30.54
N PRO A 278 0.57 -8.95 -31.40
CA PRO A 278 -0.06 -7.64 -31.28
C PRO A 278 -1.55 -7.74 -31.61
N VAL A 279 -2.36 -7.05 -30.83
CA VAL A 279 -3.82 -7.01 -30.96
C VAL A 279 -4.37 -5.61 -30.78
N VAL A 280 -5.58 -5.43 -31.30
CA VAL A 280 -6.44 -4.30 -31.00
C VAL A 280 -7.80 -4.80 -30.54
N GLU A 281 -8.60 -3.92 -29.95
CA GLU A 281 -9.96 -4.24 -29.54
C GLU A 281 -10.79 -4.78 -30.71
N GLY A 282 -11.57 -5.84 -30.45
CA GLY A 282 -12.37 -6.52 -31.46
C GLY A 282 -11.63 -7.58 -32.29
N ASP A 283 -10.30 -7.66 -32.20
CA ASP A 283 -9.58 -8.81 -32.75
C ASP A 283 -10.10 -10.11 -32.10
N TYR A 284 -10.30 -11.16 -32.88
CA TYR A 284 -10.73 -12.46 -32.37
C TYR A 284 -9.88 -13.61 -32.90
N PHE A 285 -9.82 -14.66 -32.11
CA PHE A 285 -9.04 -15.86 -32.37
C PHE A 285 -9.89 -17.11 -32.26
N GLN A 286 -9.59 -18.10 -33.11
CA GLN A 286 -10.28 -19.38 -33.15
C GLN A 286 -9.27 -20.51 -33.21
N LEU A 287 -9.52 -21.61 -32.50
CA LEU A 287 -8.71 -22.82 -32.60
C LEU A 287 -9.17 -23.64 -33.81
N ARG A 288 -8.29 -23.80 -34.80
CA ARG A 288 -8.54 -24.52 -36.04
C ARG A 288 -7.85 -25.87 -36.02
N VAL A 289 -8.59 -26.91 -36.41
CA VAL A 289 -8.09 -28.27 -36.55
C VAL A 289 -8.21 -28.70 -37.99
N ASN A 290 -7.10 -29.16 -38.57
CA ASN A 290 -7.06 -29.84 -39.86
C ASN A 290 -6.52 -31.26 -39.66
N PHE A 291 -6.94 -32.21 -40.49
CA PHE A 291 -6.38 -33.56 -40.47
C PHE A 291 -6.39 -34.18 -41.87
N THR A 292 -5.43 -35.07 -42.12
CA THR A 292 -5.14 -35.56 -43.49
C THR A 292 -5.94 -36.80 -43.91
N ASN A 293 -6.74 -37.38 -43.02
CA ASN A 293 -7.58 -38.54 -43.35
C ASN A 293 -8.94 -38.51 -42.62
N ASN A 294 -9.93 -39.23 -43.16
CA ASN A 294 -11.29 -39.24 -42.64
C ASN A 294 -11.49 -40.07 -41.36
N ASN A 295 -10.44 -40.70 -40.84
CA ASN A 295 -10.51 -41.54 -39.62
C ASN A 295 -10.24 -40.72 -38.35
N TRP A 296 -9.66 -39.53 -38.47
CA TRP A 296 -9.55 -38.55 -37.38
C TRP A 296 -10.81 -37.67 -37.30
N ASN A 297 -11.98 -38.31 -37.19
CA ASN A 297 -13.26 -37.61 -37.30
C ASN A 297 -13.96 -37.34 -35.96
N SER A 298 -13.26 -37.46 -34.83
CA SER A 298 -13.85 -37.25 -33.50
C SER A 298 -12.92 -36.50 -32.56
N ILE A 299 -13.44 -35.42 -31.97
CA ILE A 299 -12.76 -34.60 -30.94
C ILE A 299 -13.44 -34.87 -29.60
N LEU A 300 -12.66 -35.31 -28.62
CA LEU A 300 -13.15 -35.66 -27.29
C LEU A 300 -13.35 -34.39 -26.45
N ALA A 301 -14.37 -34.37 -25.60
CA ALA A 301 -14.56 -33.34 -24.59
C ALA A 301 -13.74 -33.58 -23.31
N GLY A 302 -13.80 -32.62 -22.39
CA GLY A 302 -13.15 -32.67 -21.09
C GLY A 302 -11.85 -31.87 -21.03
N ALA A 303 -11.14 -32.00 -19.91
CA ALA A 303 -10.03 -31.12 -19.52
C ALA A 303 -8.80 -31.11 -20.46
N ARG A 304 -8.78 -31.95 -21.50
CA ARG A 304 -7.71 -32.03 -22.51
C ARG A 304 -8.02 -31.28 -23.81
N THR A 305 -9.26 -30.84 -23.97
CA THR A 305 -9.74 -30.06 -25.13
C THR A 305 -10.15 -28.67 -24.67
N TRP A 306 -9.26 -27.70 -24.88
CA TRP A 306 -9.38 -26.34 -24.38
C TRP A 306 -8.69 -25.32 -25.30
N PHE A 307 -9.10 -24.06 -25.17
CA PHE A 307 -8.45 -22.92 -25.81
C PHE A 307 -8.35 -21.78 -24.82
N ALA A 308 -7.19 -21.14 -24.77
CA ALA A 308 -6.90 -20.08 -23.83
C ALA A 308 -6.24 -18.89 -24.52
N ILE A 309 -6.55 -17.71 -23.97
CA ILE A 309 -5.90 -16.44 -24.28
C ILE A 309 -5.33 -15.89 -22.97
N GLU A 310 -4.07 -15.50 -23.01
CA GLU A 310 -3.36 -14.87 -21.90
C GLU A 310 -2.94 -13.47 -22.34
N VAL A 311 -3.24 -12.46 -21.54
CA VAL A 311 -2.65 -11.13 -21.71
C VAL A 311 -1.22 -11.20 -21.20
N VAL A 312 -0.26 -10.97 -22.11
CA VAL A 312 1.19 -11.10 -21.79
C VAL A 312 1.80 -9.74 -21.47
N GLU A 313 0.96 -8.73 -21.36
CA GLU A 313 1.32 -7.45 -20.79
C GLU A 313 1.49 -7.67 -19.28
N THR A 314 2.72 -7.96 -18.84
CA THR A 314 3.15 -7.32 -17.61
C THR A 314 3.02 -5.85 -17.92
N GLN A 315 2.17 -5.09 -17.23
CA GLN A 315 2.05 -3.64 -17.44
C GLN A 315 3.40 -3.05 -17.86
N ASP A 316 3.57 -2.76 -19.14
CA ASP A 316 4.41 -1.64 -19.52
C ASP A 316 3.56 -0.46 -19.06
N ALA A 317 3.87 0.00 -17.84
CA ALA A 317 3.44 1.26 -17.27
C ALA A 317 1.91 1.47 -17.13
N ALA A 318 1.39 1.35 -15.90
CA ALA A 318 0.61 2.49 -15.44
C ALA A 318 1.60 3.66 -15.43
N ASP A 319 1.66 4.40 -16.55
CA ASP A 319 2.54 5.54 -16.73
C ASP A 319 2.51 6.36 -15.42
N PRO A 320 3.61 6.37 -14.63
CA PRO A 320 3.58 7.02 -13.33
C PRO A 320 3.12 8.47 -13.48
N PRO A 321 2.35 9.03 -12.53
CA PRO A 321 1.85 10.39 -12.65
C PRO A 321 3.01 11.38 -12.82
N ALA A 322 2.82 12.31 -13.75
CA ALA A 322 3.78 13.35 -14.13
C ALA A 322 3.11 14.73 -14.03
N ASP A 323 2.62 15.06 -12.85
CA ASP A 323 1.86 16.29 -12.64
C ASP A 323 2.74 17.53 -12.71
N LEU A 324 2.26 18.53 -13.46
CA LEU A 324 2.94 19.82 -13.64
C LEU A 324 2.06 20.93 -13.08
N THR A 325 2.54 21.60 -12.02
CA THR A 325 1.74 22.58 -11.27
C THR A 325 2.29 23.99 -11.40
N GLY A 326 1.40 24.97 -11.30
CA GLY A 326 1.73 26.39 -11.28
C GLY A 326 0.77 27.18 -10.40
N PHE A 327 1.24 28.33 -9.91
CA PHE A 327 0.43 29.27 -9.14
C PHE A 327 0.78 30.71 -9.52
N LYS A 328 -0.24 31.53 -9.74
CA LYS A 328 -0.15 32.97 -9.97
C LYS A 328 -0.93 33.71 -8.90
N MET A 329 -0.23 34.44 -8.05
CA MET A 329 -0.83 35.38 -7.11
C MET A 329 -1.32 36.63 -7.83
N GLY A 330 -2.52 37.11 -7.49
CA GLY A 330 -3.14 38.30 -8.09
C GLY A 330 -3.53 38.09 -9.56
N GLN A 331 -3.84 39.19 -10.23
CA GLN A 331 -4.28 39.19 -11.63
C GLN A 331 -3.11 38.92 -12.59
N PRO A 332 -3.31 38.13 -13.66
CA PRO A 332 -2.31 37.97 -14.70
C PRO A 332 -2.23 39.21 -15.60
N SER A 333 -1.02 39.51 -16.11
CA SER A 333 -0.81 40.51 -17.15
C SER A 333 -1.14 39.95 -18.53
N ALA A 334 -1.33 40.85 -19.50
CA ALA A 334 -1.52 40.47 -20.90
C ALA A 334 -0.32 39.63 -21.39
N ASP A 335 -0.63 38.48 -22.01
CA ASP A 335 0.35 37.52 -22.52
C ASP A 335 1.37 37.01 -21.48
N GLU A 336 1.06 37.12 -20.18
CA GLU A 336 1.95 36.65 -19.12
C GLU A 336 2.13 35.12 -19.19
N ILE A 337 3.38 34.67 -19.04
CA ILE A 337 3.69 33.23 -18.95
C ILE A 337 3.58 32.81 -17.49
N LEU A 338 2.51 32.10 -17.13
CA LEU A 338 2.25 31.63 -15.77
C LEU A 338 3.09 30.41 -15.39
N MET A 339 3.44 29.59 -16.37
CA MET A 339 4.33 28.44 -16.20
C MET A 339 5.20 28.30 -17.44
N ARG A 340 6.49 27.99 -17.24
CA ARG A 340 7.41 27.61 -18.30
C ARG A 340 8.37 26.53 -17.81
N VAL A 341 8.16 25.30 -18.24
CA VAL A 341 8.93 24.14 -17.74
C VAL A 341 9.54 23.38 -18.91
N PRO A 342 10.88 23.18 -18.92
CA PRO A 342 11.49 22.22 -19.83
C PRO A 342 11.16 20.80 -19.38
N ILE A 343 10.67 19.98 -20.32
CA ILE A 343 10.27 18.61 -20.07
C ILE A 343 11.53 17.75 -19.99
N ALA A 344 11.77 17.16 -18.81
CA ALA A 344 12.94 16.32 -18.57
C ALA A 344 12.71 14.84 -18.91
N ARG A 345 11.45 14.40 -18.92
CA ARG A 345 11.04 13.02 -19.18
C ARG A 345 9.83 13.01 -20.09
N ARG A 346 9.78 12.02 -21.00
CA ARG A 346 8.69 11.87 -21.95
C ARG A 346 7.36 11.80 -21.22
N THR A 347 6.47 12.75 -21.47
CA THR A 347 5.23 12.94 -20.72
C THR A 347 4.04 13.01 -21.67
N ARG A 348 3.04 12.17 -21.45
CA ARG A 348 1.79 12.15 -22.23
C ARG A 348 0.71 12.95 -21.51
N MET A 349 0.06 13.82 -22.25
CA MET A 349 -1.10 14.62 -21.83
C MET A 349 -2.34 14.11 -22.57
N LYS A 350 -3.35 13.63 -21.85
CA LYS A 350 -4.57 13.04 -22.46
C LYS A 350 -5.41 14.09 -23.20
N VAL A 351 -6.32 13.61 -24.06
CA VAL A 351 -7.43 14.42 -24.60
C VAL A 351 -8.14 15.16 -23.46
N ASP A 352 -8.53 16.40 -23.72
CA ASP A 352 -9.11 17.33 -22.73
C ASP A 352 -8.26 17.54 -21.47
N LEU A 353 -6.99 17.13 -21.49
CA LEU A 353 -6.11 17.10 -20.32
C LEU A 353 -6.79 16.42 -19.11
N ALA A 354 -7.53 15.34 -19.38
CA ALA A 354 -8.39 14.68 -18.39
C ALA A 354 -7.65 14.40 -17.07
N GLY A 355 -8.23 14.87 -15.96
CA GLY A 355 -7.67 14.78 -14.62
C GLY A 355 -6.99 16.06 -14.12
N SER A 356 -6.71 17.02 -15.01
CA SER A 356 -6.17 18.33 -14.63
C SER A 356 -7.16 19.10 -13.78
N GLN A 357 -6.63 19.96 -12.90
CA GLN A 357 -7.41 20.78 -11.98
C GLN A 357 -6.94 22.23 -12.06
N GLY A 358 -7.87 23.17 -12.04
CA GLY A 358 -7.58 24.60 -12.02
C GLY A 358 -8.59 25.34 -11.16
N VAL A 359 -8.11 26.23 -10.30
CA VAL A 359 -8.91 27.03 -9.38
C VAL A 359 -8.41 28.47 -9.33
N ALA A 360 -9.31 29.41 -9.03
CA ALA A 360 -8.99 30.81 -8.82
C ALA A 360 -9.59 31.32 -7.50
N GLY A 361 -8.88 32.23 -6.83
CA GLY A 361 -9.36 32.90 -5.61
C GLY A 361 -10.43 33.97 -5.87
N ALA A 362 -10.44 34.56 -7.07
CA ALA A 362 -11.49 35.49 -7.52
C ALA A 362 -12.03 35.05 -8.89
N ALA A 363 -13.35 35.11 -9.07
CA ALA A 363 -14.01 34.66 -10.30
C ALA A 363 -13.73 35.60 -11.48
N ALA A 364 -13.75 35.05 -12.70
CA ALA A 364 -13.69 35.84 -13.92
C ALA A 364 -15.03 36.57 -14.17
N THR A 365 -15.00 37.80 -14.69
CA THR A 365 -16.21 38.50 -15.15
C THR A 365 -16.67 38.04 -16.52
N ALA A 366 -15.74 37.60 -17.37
CA ALA A 366 -16.01 37.01 -18.68
C ALA A 366 -15.28 35.67 -18.83
N GLN A 367 -15.66 34.89 -19.85
CA GLN A 367 -14.91 33.69 -20.19
C GLN A 367 -13.44 34.06 -20.45
N THR A 368 -12.53 33.39 -19.77
CA THR A 368 -11.09 33.66 -19.82
C THR A 368 -10.33 32.40 -20.14
N ASP A 369 -9.63 32.41 -21.27
CA ASP A 369 -8.90 31.26 -21.81
C ASP A 369 -7.40 31.47 -21.67
N PHE A 370 -6.74 30.55 -20.98
CA PHE A 370 -5.28 30.43 -20.92
C PHE A 370 -4.81 29.42 -21.96
N ASP A 371 -3.81 29.82 -22.73
CA ASP A 371 -3.27 29.02 -23.81
C ASP A 371 -2.16 28.10 -23.30
N ILE A 372 -2.30 26.80 -23.55
CA ILE A 372 -1.33 25.78 -23.16
C ILE A 372 -0.55 25.39 -24.42
N ARG A 373 0.75 25.66 -24.39
CA ARG A 373 1.63 25.57 -25.55
C ARG A 373 2.75 24.56 -25.35
N ARG A 374 3.08 23.84 -26.42
CA ARG A 374 4.30 23.05 -26.58
C ARG A 374 5.21 23.79 -27.54
N ASN A 375 6.42 24.15 -27.10
CA ASN A 375 7.41 24.88 -27.92
C ASN A 375 6.82 26.15 -28.56
N GLY A 376 5.96 26.87 -27.84
CA GLY A 376 5.28 28.08 -28.32
C GLY A 376 4.07 27.84 -29.23
N THR A 377 3.73 26.60 -29.58
CA THR A 377 2.54 26.25 -30.36
C THR A 377 1.40 25.81 -29.43
N SER A 378 0.22 26.41 -29.56
CA SER A 378 -0.98 26.04 -28.81
C SER A 378 -1.40 24.60 -29.11
N PHE A 379 -1.75 23.84 -28.08
CA PHE A 379 -2.35 22.50 -28.23
C PHE A 379 -3.52 22.24 -27.28
N ALA A 380 -3.71 23.07 -26.25
CA ALA A 380 -4.80 22.95 -25.30
C ALA A 380 -5.15 24.30 -24.68
N THR A 381 -6.30 24.35 -23.99
CA THR A 381 -6.81 25.54 -23.31
C THR A 381 -7.22 25.20 -21.90
N MET A 382 -6.88 26.07 -20.94
CA MET A 382 -7.47 26.09 -19.60
C MET A 382 -8.44 27.27 -19.53
N ARG A 383 -9.73 27.00 -19.34
CA ARG A 383 -10.82 27.96 -19.46
C ARG A 383 -11.52 28.19 -18.13
N PHE A 384 -11.62 29.45 -17.72
CA PHE A 384 -12.55 29.85 -16.66
C PHE A 384 -13.80 30.45 -17.31
N ALA A 385 -14.98 29.92 -16.98
CA ALA A 385 -16.25 30.49 -17.41
C ALA A 385 -16.54 31.83 -16.70
N ALA A 386 -17.42 32.66 -17.28
CA ALA A 386 -17.91 33.86 -16.61
C ALA A 386 -18.55 33.49 -15.26
N ALA A 387 -18.21 34.24 -14.21
CA ALA A 387 -18.53 33.98 -12.81
C ALA A 387 -17.98 32.66 -12.22
N GLY A 388 -17.13 31.93 -12.96
CA GLY A 388 -16.53 30.67 -12.51
C GLY A 388 -15.19 30.87 -11.78
N THR A 389 -14.92 29.99 -10.82
CA THR A 389 -13.63 29.88 -10.09
C THR A 389 -12.93 28.55 -10.31
N VAL A 390 -13.49 27.68 -11.15
CA VAL A 390 -12.93 26.38 -11.51
C VAL A 390 -12.71 26.37 -13.02
N ALA A 391 -11.58 25.81 -13.45
CA ALA A 391 -11.23 25.72 -14.86
C ALA A 391 -11.71 24.42 -15.50
N ASP A 392 -12.20 24.53 -16.72
CA ASP A 392 -12.33 23.41 -17.65
C ASP A 392 -11.09 23.34 -18.55
N PHE A 393 -10.70 22.13 -18.94
CA PHE A 393 -9.57 21.91 -19.84
C PHE A 393 -10.05 21.33 -21.16
N ILE A 394 -9.48 21.82 -22.25
CA ILE A 394 -9.89 21.49 -23.61
C ILE A 394 -8.66 21.14 -24.43
N ALA A 395 -8.63 19.94 -25.01
CA ALA A 395 -7.56 19.53 -25.91
C ALA A 395 -8.13 18.53 -26.92
N ALA A 396 -8.07 18.85 -28.20
CA ALA A 396 -8.72 18.05 -29.25
C ALA A 396 -8.13 16.63 -29.40
N THR A 397 -6.86 16.46 -29.05
CA THR A 397 -6.16 15.18 -29.16
C THR A 397 -5.18 15.00 -28.00
N GLU A 398 -4.83 13.75 -27.71
CA GLU A 398 -3.68 13.43 -26.87
C GLU A 398 -2.41 14.08 -27.43
N THR A 399 -1.58 14.61 -26.53
CA THR A 399 -0.32 15.27 -26.88
C THR A 399 0.83 14.66 -26.07
N VAL A 400 1.86 14.19 -26.76
CA VAL A 400 3.09 13.70 -26.13
C VAL A 400 4.13 14.80 -26.11
N LEU A 401 4.69 15.10 -24.94
CA LEU A 401 5.81 15.98 -24.72
C LEU A 401 7.10 15.14 -24.64
N GLU A 402 8.07 15.47 -25.48
CA GLU A 402 9.36 14.79 -25.54
C GLU A 402 10.40 15.52 -24.66
N PRO A 403 11.44 14.83 -24.16
CA PRO A 403 12.52 15.49 -23.44
C PRO A 403 13.13 16.65 -24.23
N GLY A 404 13.24 17.82 -23.60
CA GLY A 404 13.73 19.05 -24.22
C GLY A 404 12.63 19.96 -24.77
N ASP A 405 11.38 19.49 -24.89
CA ASP A 405 10.25 20.37 -25.17
C ASP A 405 10.02 21.35 -24.02
N VAL A 406 9.49 22.54 -24.34
CA VAL A 406 9.08 23.53 -23.35
C VAL A 406 7.56 23.57 -23.30
N LEU A 407 6.99 23.21 -22.16
CA LEU A 407 5.57 23.41 -21.86
C LEU A 407 5.38 24.79 -21.24
N SER A 408 4.38 25.53 -21.71
CA SER A 408 4.01 26.81 -21.12
C SER A 408 2.51 27.02 -21.03
N VAL A 409 2.08 27.72 -19.97
CA VAL A 409 0.71 28.22 -19.80
C VAL A 409 0.77 29.75 -19.89
N VAL A 410 -0.01 30.33 -20.80
CA VAL A 410 0.06 31.75 -21.17
C VAL A 410 -1.31 32.40 -20.99
N ALA A 411 -1.33 33.55 -20.31
CA ALA A 411 -2.52 34.37 -20.14
C ALA A 411 -3.00 34.97 -21.48
N PRO A 412 -4.29 35.29 -21.63
CA PRO A 412 -4.79 35.92 -22.83
C PRO A 412 -4.20 37.34 -23.00
N ALA A 413 -4.10 37.80 -24.24
CA ALA A 413 -3.64 39.16 -24.58
C ALA A 413 -4.53 40.27 -23.98
N ALA A 414 -5.79 39.94 -23.68
CA ALA A 414 -6.69 40.77 -22.89
C ALA A 414 -7.11 39.97 -21.63
N PRO A 415 -6.37 40.10 -20.51
CA PRO A 415 -6.70 39.39 -19.28
C PRO A 415 -7.99 39.93 -18.66
N ASP A 416 -8.75 39.04 -18.04
CA ASP A 416 -9.93 39.43 -17.28
C ASP A 416 -9.54 40.27 -16.06
N THR A 417 -10.30 41.34 -15.83
CA THR A 417 -9.95 42.37 -14.85
C THR A 417 -10.28 41.96 -13.41
N THR A 418 -10.80 40.77 -13.16
CA THR A 418 -11.14 40.29 -11.81
C THR A 418 -10.55 38.92 -11.48
N LEU A 419 -10.32 38.05 -12.47
CA LEU A 419 -9.74 36.72 -12.26
C LEU A 419 -8.34 36.82 -11.64
N ALA A 420 -8.16 36.23 -10.45
CA ALA A 420 -6.93 36.34 -9.68
C ALA A 420 -6.68 35.08 -8.82
N ASP A 421 -5.43 34.95 -8.34
CA ASP A 421 -4.99 33.88 -7.45
C ASP A 421 -5.23 32.48 -8.04
N ILE A 422 -4.64 32.27 -9.22
CA ILE A 422 -4.88 31.11 -10.08
C ILE A 422 -3.89 30.00 -9.71
N GLY A 423 -4.39 28.86 -9.22
CA GLY A 423 -3.63 27.63 -9.03
C GLY A 423 -4.08 26.56 -10.02
N PHE A 424 -3.14 25.82 -10.59
CA PHE A 424 -3.47 24.72 -11.50
C PHE A 424 -2.46 23.58 -11.41
N THR A 425 -2.94 22.39 -11.78
CA THR A 425 -2.15 21.18 -11.96
C THR A 425 -2.59 20.52 -13.26
N LEU A 426 -1.65 20.36 -14.19
CA LEU A 426 -1.85 19.63 -15.43
C LEU A 426 -1.49 18.16 -15.20
N ALA A 427 -2.46 17.28 -15.42
CA ALA A 427 -2.31 15.84 -15.25
C ALA A 427 -1.55 15.23 -16.43
N GLY A 428 -0.37 14.69 -16.13
CA GLY A 428 0.51 14.03 -17.09
C GLY A 428 0.81 12.59 -16.70
N MET A 429 1.31 11.82 -17.65
CA MET A 429 1.68 10.42 -17.48
C MET A 429 3.09 10.20 -18.05
N LEU A 430 4.01 9.66 -17.25
CA LEU A 430 5.36 9.32 -17.72
C LEU A 430 5.30 8.15 -18.70
N VAL A 431 5.68 8.39 -19.95
CA VAL A 431 5.78 7.32 -20.96
C VAL A 431 7.15 6.67 -20.82
N VAL A 432 7.18 5.41 -20.38
CA VAL A 432 8.42 4.62 -20.19
C VAL A 432 8.91 4.02 -21.50
#